data_AF-A0A7C7JEK6-F1
#
_entry.id   AF-A0A7C7JEK6-F1
#
_cell.length_a   1.000
_cell.length_b   1.000
_cell.length_c   1.000
_cell.angle_alpha   90.00
_cell.angle_beta   90.00
_cell.angle_gamma   90.00
#
_symmetry.space_group_name_H-M   'P 1'
#
loop_
_entity.id
_entity.type
_entity.pdbx_description
1 polymer ?
#
loop_
_entity_poly.entity_id
_entity_poly.type
_entity_poly.pdbx_seq_one_letter_code
_entity_poly.pdbx_strand_id
1 'polypeptide(L)'
;MSDNSTTNIKEISPLKSEAPIIIYIDLKSPYAYLSIAPARQMLTQLGLIADWRPFVLDIPSYLGSAKLDRGGKKVTKQNRTEEQWSGVKYAYFDCRRYANLSNKTIRGTVKIWNTDLPAIGMLWLKSFADLEEQSSQGSMLERYIDAIFEPFWKRELDVEDLSVILRVLEQIDAPTDGFLPYAQGEGATLNTWLQESAFNKGIFGVPTFILPNEPAMDPQHEKFFGREHLPRISWLLDGRKGPAPDVAYHLNSEVDDEALAKCAAEPRMAPELLVTPPQLTTFFDFKSPQSYLALQGILALKGEGISVNWRPFV
;
A
#
# COMPACT_ATOMS: atom_id res chain seq x y z
N MET A 1 0.52 41.75 -13.51
CA MET A 1 -0.09 40.52 -14.05
C MET A 1 0.95 39.43 -13.87
N SER A 2 0.91 38.78 -12.72
CA SER A 2 1.80 37.69 -12.35
C SER A 2 1.22 36.40 -12.92
N ASP A 3 1.99 35.76 -13.79
CA ASP A 3 1.72 34.44 -14.35
C ASP A 3 1.74 33.43 -13.20
N ASN A 4 0.56 32.96 -12.78
CA ASN A 4 0.45 31.78 -11.94
C ASN A 4 0.87 30.60 -12.80
N SER A 5 2.02 29.98 -12.49
CA SER A 5 2.36 28.67 -13.02
C SER A 5 1.45 27.61 -12.38
N THR A 6 0.17 27.62 -12.75
CA THR A 6 -0.73 26.50 -12.50
C THR A 6 -0.26 25.38 -13.42
N THR A 7 0.47 24.42 -12.85
CA THR A 7 0.71 23.12 -13.48
C THR A 7 -0.61 22.63 -14.05
N ASN A 8 -0.71 22.51 -15.37
CA ASN A 8 -1.94 22.09 -16.03
C ASN A 8 -2.14 20.60 -15.69
N ILE A 9 -2.94 20.32 -14.65
CA ILE A 9 -3.15 18.99 -14.06
C ILE A 9 -3.66 17.95 -15.09
N LYS A 10 -4.09 18.41 -16.27
CA LYS A 10 -4.49 17.59 -17.43
C LYS A 10 -3.37 16.76 -18.10
N GLU A 11 -2.12 16.85 -17.65
CA GLU A 11 -1.00 16.07 -18.23
C GLU A 11 -0.29 15.13 -17.23
N ILE A 12 -0.96 14.66 -16.16
CA ILE A 12 -0.37 13.61 -15.30
C ILE A 12 -0.33 12.28 -16.07
N SER A 13 0.82 11.96 -16.66
CA SER A 13 1.05 10.67 -17.32
C SER A 13 1.27 9.56 -16.29
N PRO A 14 0.61 8.39 -16.38
CA PRO A 14 0.68 7.38 -15.32
C PRO A 14 2.09 6.83 -14.99
N LEU A 15 3.03 6.93 -15.93
CA LEU A 15 4.38 6.38 -15.76
C LEU A 15 5.50 7.43 -15.79
N LYS A 16 5.17 8.72 -15.95
CA LYS A 16 6.16 9.79 -16.01
C LYS A 16 5.99 10.75 -14.84
N SER A 17 7.11 11.19 -14.27
CA SER A 17 7.17 12.23 -13.24
C SER A 17 8.58 12.82 -13.24
N GLU A 18 8.72 14.05 -12.75
CA GLU A 18 10.02 14.65 -12.43
C GLU A 18 10.63 14.04 -11.15
N ALA A 19 9.81 13.40 -10.31
CA ALA A 19 10.31 12.62 -9.19
C ALA A 19 10.99 11.33 -9.67
N PRO A 20 12.04 10.85 -8.98
CA PRO A 20 12.69 9.58 -9.31
C PRO A 20 11.80 8.34 -9.09
N ILE A 21 10.67 8.51 -8.39
CA ILE A 21 9.70 7.46 -8.10
C ILE A 21 8.28 8.01 -8.02
N ILE A 22 7.32 7.26 -8.58
CA ILE A 22 5.89 7.47 -8.40
C ILE A 22 5.36 6.39 -7.46
N ILE A 23 4.52 6.77 -6.49
CA ILE A 23 3.94 5.84 -5.52
C ILE A 23 2.42 5.93 -5.59
N TYR A 24 1.80 4.86 -6.12
CA TYR A 24 0.35 4.74 -6.17
C TYR A 24 -0.19 4.11 -4.88
N ILE A 25 -1.17 4.78 -4.26
CA ILE A 25 -1.81 4.34 -3.02
C ILE A 25 -3.34 4.42 -3.10
N ASP A 26 -4.01 3.58 -2.32
CA ASP A 26 -5.45 3.62 -2.07
C ASP A 26 -5.69 3.53 -0.58
N LEU A 27 -6.63 4.33 -0.09
CA LEU A 27 -7.04 4.31 1.31
C LEU A 27 -7.55 2.94 1.76
N LYS A 28 -8.29 2.23 0.88
CA LYS A 28 -8.85 0.90 1.20
C LYS A 28 -7.87 -0.27 1.04
N SER A 29 -6.60 0.00 0.72
CA SER A 29 -5.54 -1.02 0.73
C SER A 29 -4.78 -1.03 2.06
N PRO A 30 -4.84 -2.12 2.84
CA PRO A 30 -4.07 -2.22 4.08
C PRO A 30 -2.57 -2.36 3.80
N TYR A 31 -2.21 -2.96 2.65
CA TYR A 31 -0.82 -3.01 2.19
C TYR A 31 -0.29 -1.62 1.83
N ALA A 32 -1.11 -0.75 1.22
CA ALA A 32 -0.71 0.63 0.95
C ALA A 32 -0.49 1.39 2.25
N TYR A 33 -1.38 1.23 3.24
CA TYR A 33 -1.20 1.84 4.55
C TYR A 33 0.14 1.46 5.21
N LEU A 34 0.47 0.17 5.19
CA LEU A 34 1.72 -0.36 5.75
C LEU A 34 2.97 0.00 4.94
N SER A 35 2.82 0.54 3.73
CA SER A 35 3.93 0.96 2.87
C SER A 35 4.36 2.41 3.10
N ILE A 36 3.48 3.27 3.62
CA ILE A 36 3.71 4.71 3.71
C ILE A 36 4.96 5.03 4.53
N ALA A 37 5.03 4.56 5.77
CA ALA A 37 6.16 4.86 6.65
C ALA A 37 7.50 4.30 6.13
N PRO A 38 7.60 3.01 5.74
CA PRO A 38 8.83 2.49 5.14
C PRO A 38 9.26 3.21 3.85
N ALA A 39 8.30 3.62 2.99
CA ALA A 39 8.61 4.36 1.78
C ALA A 39 9.14 5.76 2.10
N ARG A 40 8.51 6.51 3.02
CA ARG A 40 9.01 7.81 3.50
C ARG A 40 10.40 7.70 4.12
N GLN A 41 10.65 6.66 4.91
CA GLN A 41 11.96 6.40 5.52
C GLN A 41 13.03 6.16 4.45
N MET A 42 12.75 5.29 3.46
CA MET A 42 13.65 5.04 2.33
C MET A 42 13.97 6.34 1.58
N LEU A 43 12.96 7.14 1.26
CA LEU A 43 13.12 8.42 0.56
C LEU A 43 13.99 9.40 1.36
N THR A 44 13.73 9.52 2.67
CA THR A 44 14.50 10.37 3.58
C THR A 44 15.97 9.94 3.63
N GLN A 45 16.24 8.63 3.73
CA GLN A 45 17.60 8.09 3.76
C GLN A 45 18.38 8.36 2.47
N LEU A 46 17.69 8.37 1.34
CA LEU A 46 18.29 8.62 0.03
C LEU A 46 18.32 10.12 -0.34
N GLY A 47 17.67 10.98 0.43
CA GLY A 47 17.49 12.39 0.09
C GLY A 47 16.67 12.59 -1.18
N LEU A 48 15.67 11.74 -1.42
CA LEU A 48 14.82 11.75 -2.62
C LEU A 48 13.38 12.14 -2.29
N ILE A 49 12.68 12.64 -3.29
CA ILE A 49 11.25 12.95 -3.25
C ILE A 49 10.44 11.90 -4.03
N ALA A 50 9.13 11.87 -3.82
CA ALA A 50 8.24 10.95 -4.51
C ALA A 50 6.96 11.64 -4.98
N ASP A 51 6.50 11.24 -6.17
CA ASP A 51 5.19 11.64 -6.66
C ASP A 51 4.12 10.66 -6.16
N TRP A 52 3.51 10.99 -5.02
CA TRP A 52 2.41 10.23 -4.47
C TRP A 52 1.13 10.46 -5.30
N ARG A 53 0.50 9.37 -5.74
CA ARG A 53 -0.70 9.40 -6.61
C ARG A 53 -1.81 8.51 -6.09
N PRO A 54 -3.08 8.93 -6.22
CA PRO A 54 -4.19 8.08 -5.80
C PRO A 54 -4.48 7.02 -6.88
N PHE A 55 -4.77 5.80 -6.45
CA PHE A 55 -5.33 4.75 -7.30
C PHE A 55 -6.50 4.09 -6.58
N VAL A 56 -7.72 4.20 -7.10
CA VAL A 56 -8.92 3.66 -6.49
C VAL A 56 -9.09 2.20 -6.93
N LEU A 57 -8.82 1.25 -6.02
CA LEU A 57 -8.90 -0.17 -6.31
C LEU A 57 -10.32 -0.60 -6.68
N ASP A 58 -10.43 -1.40 -7.74
CA ASP A 58 -11.63 -2.15 -8.07
C ASP A 58 -11.60 -3.53 -7.42
N ILE A 59 -11.70 -3.59 -6.08
CA ILE A 59 -11.70 -4.86 -5.32
C ILE A 59 -12.73 -5.87 -5.86
N PRO A 60 -13.96 -5.48 -6.25
CA PRO A 60 -14.94 -6.41 -6.81
C PRO A 60 -14.46 -7.21 -8.02
N SER A 61 -13.67 -6.63 -8.93
CA SER A 61 -13.28 -7.31 -10.17
C SER A 61 -12.36 -8.51 -9.96
N TYR A 62 -11.61 -8.57 -8.85
CA TYR A 62 -10.66 -9.67 -8.58
C TYR A 62 -10.93 -10.45 -7.29
N LEU A 63 -11.57 -9.86 -6.26
CA LEU A 63 -11.86 -10.56 -4.97
C LEU A 63 -13.35 -10.75 -4.68
N GLY A 64 -14.24 -10.33 -5.58
CA GLY A 64 -15.67 -10.28 -5.31
C GLY A 64 -16.03 -9.32 -4.16
N SER A 65 -17.32 -9.24 -3.87
CA SER A 65 -17.93 -8.30 -2.93
C SER A 65 -18.51 -8.99 -1.69
N ALA A 66 -18.40 -8.31 -0.55
CA ALA A 66 -19.19 -8.63 0.63
C ALA A 66 -19.48 -7.35 1.44
N LYS A 67 -20.62 -7.35 2.13
CA LYS A 67 -21.04 -6.31 3.06
C LYS A 67 -21.32 -6.94 4.42
N LEU A 68 -20.82 -6.32 5.48
CA LEU A 68 -21.10 -6.69 6.86
C LEU A 68 -22.30 -5.89 7.41
N ASP A 69 -22.85 -6.33 8.53
CA ASP A 69 -23.79 -5.57 9.33
C ASP A 69 -23.14 -4.33 9.95
N ARG A 70 -23.95 -3.45 10.55
CA ARG A 70 -23.46 -2.23 11.24
C ARG A 70 -22.44 -2.53 12.34
N GLY A 71 -22.48 -3.75 12.92
CA GLY A 71 -21.53 -4.20 13.94
C GLY A 71 -20.24 -4.80 13.38
N GLY A 72 -20.12 -5.02 12.06
CA GLY A 72 -18.97 -5.65 11.44
C GLY A 72 -18.75 -7.11 11.85
N LYS A 73 -19.80 -7.82 12.30
CA LYS A 73 -19.74 -9.19 12.83
C LYS A 73 -20.36 -10.23 11.91
N LYS A 74 -21.36 -9.87 11.10
CA LYS A 74 -22.06 -10.80 10.21
C LYS A 74 -22.08 -10.28 8.78
N VAL A 75 -21.89 -11.18 7.81
CA VAL A 75 -22.06 -10.89 6.38
C VAL A 75 -23.55 -10.76 6.08
N THR A 76 -23.95 -9.64 5.47
CA THR A 76 -25.34 -9.34 5.11
C THR A 76 -25.60 -9.52 3.60
N LYS A 77 -24.57 -9.41 2.76
CA LYS A 77 -24.63 -9.67 1.31
C LYS A 77 -23.24 -10.08 0.81
N GLN A 78 -23.14 -11.06 -0.10
CA GLN A 78 -21.86 -11.46 -0.71
C GLN A 78 -22.01 -12.13 -2.08
N ASN A 79 -20.93 -12.15 -2.86
CA ASN A 79 -20.75 -13.03 -4.02
C ASN A 79 -19.34 -13.67 -4.05
N ARG A 80 -18.68 -13.77 -2.89
CA ARG A 80 -17.34 -14.37 -2.78
C ARG A 80 -17.37 -15.89 -2.78
N THR A 81 -16.42 -16.51 -3.48
CA THR A 81 -16.09 -17.93 -3.36
C THR A 81 -15.38 -18.23 -2.03
N GLU A 82 -15.28 -19.50 -1.64
CA GLU A 82 -14.52 -19.91 -0.44
C GLU A 82 -13.02 -19.56 -0.54
N GLU A 83 -12.46 -19.67 -1.74
CA GLU A 83 -11.09 -19.29 -2.05
C GLU A 83 -10.89 -17.78 -1.87
N GLN A 84 -11.80 -16.95 -2.40
CA GLN A 84 -11.77 -15.50 -2.21
C GLN A 84 -11.90 -15.11 -0.72
N TRP A 85 -12.70 -15.85 0.05
CA TRP A 85 -12.75 -15.66 1.51
C TRP A 85 -11.44 -15.99 2.21
N SER A 86 -10.80 -17.08 1.80
CA SER A 86 -9.50 -17.49 2.35
C SER A 86 -8.43 -16.45 2.03
N GLY A 87 -8.39 -15.94 0.79
CA GLY A 87 -7.50 -14.86 0.38
C GLY A 87 -7.71 -13.57 1.18
N VAL A 88 -8.97 -13.14 1.36
CA VAL A 88 -9.28 -11.95 2.18
C VAL A 88 -8.87 -12.15 3.65
N LYS A 89 -9.18 -13.31 4.25
CA LYS A 89 -8.78 -13.62 5.63
C LYS A 89 -7.26 -13.61 5.79
N TYR A 90 -6.55 -14.21 4.84
CA TYR A 90 -5.10 -14.22 4.83
C TYR A 90 -4.53 -12.80 4.70
N ALA A 91 -5.05 -11.97 3.78
CA ALA A 91 -4.58 -10.60 3.61
C ALA A 91 -4.69 -9.77 4.90
N TYR A 92 -5.81 -9.89 5.63
CA TYR A 92 -5.95 -9.25 6.94
C TYR A 92 -5.02 -9.83 7.99
N PHE A 93 -4.83 -11.15 8.00
CA PHE A 93 -3.88 -11.81 8.89
C PHE A 93 -2.44 -11.30 8.65
N ASP A 94 -2.01 -11.24 7.40
CA ASP A 94 -0.68 -10.78 7.02
C ASP A 94 -0.47 -9.31 7.36
N CYS A 95 -1.39 -8.43 6.95
CA CYS A 95 -1.29 -7.01 7.29
C CYS A 95 -1.24 -6.76 8.80
N ARG A 96 -2.07 -7.45 9.59
CA ARG A 96 -2.05 -7.31 11.06
C ARG A 96 -0.75 -7.80 11.69
N ARG A 97 -0.10 -8.82 11.12
CA ARG A 97 1.21 -9.28 11.59
C ARG A 97 2.20 -8.13 11.64
N TYR A 98 2.23 -7.30 10.59
CA TYR A 98 3.15 -6.16 10.52
C TYR A 98 2.62 -4.89 11.19
N ALA A 99 1.31 -4.66 11.16
CA ALA A 99 0.71 -3.52 11.85
C ALA A 99 0.98 -3.58 13.36
N ASN A 100 0.90 -4.77 13.95
CA ASN A 100 1.14 -4.98 15.38
C ASN A 100 2.58 -4.65 15.80
N LEU A 101 3.57 -4.74 14.89
CA LEU A 101 4.97 -4.38 15.19
C LEU A 101 5.20 -2.87 15.32
N SER A 102 4.22 -2.06 14.91
CA SER A 102 4.28 -0.60 14.90
C SER A 102 3.04 0.04 15.54
N ASN A 103 2.36 -0.71 16.43
CA ASN A 103 1.14 -0.31 17.14
C ASN A 103 0.02 0.24 16.22
N LYS A 104 0.00 -0.17 14.94
CA LYS A 104 -1.02 0.23 13.97
C LYS A 104 -2.23 -0.69 14.06
N THR A 105 -3.41 -0.10 14.03
CA THR A 105 -4.67 -0.86 14.00
C THR A 105 -5.16 -1.06 12.56
N ILE A 106 -5.41 -2.30 12.16
CA ILE A 106 -6.08 -2.65 10.89
C ILE A 106 -7.32 -3.50 11.18
N ARG A 107 -8.48 -2.86 11.29
CA ARG A 107 -9.77 -3.57 11.39
C ARG A 107 -10.22 -4.01 10.00
N GLY A 108 -10.94 -5.13 9.94
CA GLY A 108 -11.59 -5.55 8.68
C GLY A 108 -12.59 -4.50 8.23
N THR A 109 -12.67 -4.17 6.95
CA THR A 109 -13.68 -3.22 6.48
C THR A 109 -15.10 -3.80 6.64
N VAL A 110 -16.08 -2.93 6.90
CA VAL A 110 -17.50 -3.34 7.04
C VAL A 110 -18.21 -3.47 5.69
N LYS A 111 -17.61 -2.93 4.63
CA LYS A 111 -18.05 -3.03 3.24
C LYS A 111 -16.84 -2.81 2.34
N ILE A 112 -17.03 -2.99 1.03
CA ILE A 112 -16.14 -2.37 0.06
C ILE A 112 -16.53 -0.89 -0.01
N TRP A 113 -15.57 -0.02 0.30
CA TRP A 113 -15.74 1.43 0.32
C TRP A 113 -15.48 2.01 -1.07
N ASN A 114 -16.26 3.02 -1.48
CA ASN A 114 -15.80 3.93 -2.51
C ASN A 114 -14.76 4.89 -1.90
N THR A 115 -13.57 4.98 -2.51
CA THR A 115 -12.46 5.82 -2.06
C THR A 115 -12.12 6.94 -3.05
N ASP A 116 -13.04 7.29 -3.96
CA ASP A 116 -12.92 8.42 -4.87
C ASP A 116 -12.73 9.76 -4.13
N LEU A 117 -13.52 10.03 -3.08
CA LEU A 117 -13.43 11.31 -2.36
C LEU A 117 -12.06 11.50 -1.67
N PRO A 118 -11.49 10.49 -0.96
CA PRO A 118 -10.11 10.55 -0.50
C PRO A 118 -9.09 10.84 -1.61
N ALA A 119 -9.23 10.18 -2.77
CA ALA A 119 -8.36 10.39 -3.93
C ALA A 119 -8.47 11.82 -4.46
N ILE A 120 -9.69 12.35 -4.59
CA ILE A 120 -9.97 13.72 -5.02
C ILE A 120 -9.40 14.74 -4.03
N GLY A 121 -9.52 14.51 -2.72
CA GLY A 121 -8.88 15.36 -1.70
C GLY A 121 -7.35 15.39 -1.82
N MET A 122 -6.75 14.25 -2.21
CA MET A 122 -5.32 14.21 -2.51
C MET A 122 -4.96 15.06 -3.74
N LEU A 123 -5.76 14.96 -4.82
CA LEU A 123 -5.57 15.77 -6.03
C LEU A 123 -5.78 17.27 -5.78
N TRP A 124 -6.74 17.61 -4.93
CA TRP A 124 -6.98 18.98 -4.49
C TRP A 124 -5.73 19.59 -3.85
N LEU A 125 -5.13 18.91 -2.87
CA LEU A 125 -3.91 19.38 -2.20
C LEU A 125 -2.72 19.52 -3.16
N LYS A 126 -2.59 18.59 -4.12
CA LYS A 126 -1.54 18.66 -5.15
C LYS A 126 -1.66 19.88 -6.07
N SER A 127 -2.81 20.56 -6.10
CA SER A 127 -2.98 21.79 -6.89
C SER A 127 -2.40 23.05 -6.23
N PHE A 128 -2.04 22.99 -4.94
CA PHE A 128 -1.55 24.13 -4.16
C PHE A 128 -0.04 24.14 -3.93
N ALA A 129 0.64 23.04 -4.26
CA ALA A 129 2.05 22.84 -3.94
C ALA A 129 2.75 22.20 -5.14
N ASP A 130 4.00 22.57 -5.38
CA ASP A 130 4.83 21.85 -6.34
C ASP A 130 5.29 20.48 -5.79
N LEU A 131 6.00 19.70 -6.60
CA LEU A 131 6.40 18.34 -6.24
C LEU A 131 7.35 18.29 -5.02
N GLU A 132 8.20 19.30 -4.86
CA GLU A 132 9.16 19.38 -3.75
C GLU A 132 8.41 19.71 -2.45
N GLU A 133 7.53 20.71 -2.47
CA GLU A 133 6.68 21.05 -1.33
C GLU A 133 5.75 19.90 -0.93
N GLN A 134 5.14 19.21 -1.91
CA GLN A 134 4.30 18.01 -1.68
C GLN A 134 5.06 16.91 -0.93
N SER A 135 6.36 16.77 -1.18
CA SER A 135 7.21 15.70 -0.61
C SER A 135 7.97 16.11 0.65
N SER A 136 7.86 17.38 1.05
CA SER A 136 8.53 17.89 2.25
C SER A 136 7.93 17.27 3.52
N GLN A 137 8.78 17.10 4.54
CA GLN A 137 8.35 16.55 5.82
C GLN A 137 7.26 17.44 6.43
N GLY A 138 6.11 16.84 6.74
CA GLY A 138 4.98 17.54 7.30
C GLY A 138 4.23 18.40 6.28
N SER A 139 4.39 18.17 4.97
CA SER A 139 3.59 18.82 3.92
C SER A 139 2.08 18.60 4.12
N MET A 140 1.25 19.42 3.47
CA MET A 140 -0.21 19.21 3.47
C MET A 140 -0.59 17.80 3.00
N LEU A 141 0.11 17.29 1.99
CA LEU A 141 -0.13 15.96 1.44
C LEU A 141 0.23 14.86 2.46
N GLU A 142 1.35 15.00 3.18
CA GLU A 142 1.71 14.05 4.23
C GLU A 142 0.72 14.04 5.38
N ARG A 143 0.35 15.23 5.88
CA ARG A 143 -0.64 15.37 6.96
C ARG A 143 -2.00 14.82 6.55
N TYR A 144 -2.42 15.02 5.30
CA TYR A 144 -3.67 14.48 4.77
C TYR A 144 -3.66 12.95 4.74
N ILE A 145 -2.60 12.34 4.20
CA ILE A 145 -2.43 10.88 4.16
C ILE A 145 -2.54 10.31 5.59
N ASP A 146 -1.84 10.92 6.55
CA ASP A 146 -1.86 10.45 7.94
C ASP A 146 -3.24 10.62 8.58
N ALA A 147 -3.91 11.75 8.33
CA ALA A 147 -5.23 12.07 8.86
C ALA A 147 -6.37 11.18 8.30
N ILE A 148 -6.23 10.61 7.10
CA ILE A 148 -7.26 9.71 6.53
C ILE A 148 -7.00 8.23 6.84
N PHE A 149 -5.75 7.77 6.77
CA PHE A 149 -5.44 6.34 6.79
C PHE A 149 -5.72 5.71 8.15
N GLU A 150 -5.21 6.31 9.22
CA GLU A 150 -5.36 5.72 10.55
C GLU A 150 -6.84 5.67 11.01
N PRO A 151 -7.63 6.75 10.93
CA PRO A 151 -9.04 6.70 11.29
C PRO A 151 -9.85 5.74 10.41
N PHE A 152 -9.57 5.68 9.10
CA PHE A 152 -10.23 4.73 8.21
C PHE A 152 -10.03 3.27 8.66
N TRP A 153 -8.79 2.87 8.94
CA TRP A 153 -8.47 1.50 9.38
C TRP A 153 -8.93 1.19 10.81
N LYS A 154 -9.21 2.22 11.62
CA LYS A 154 -9.93 2.10 12.91
C LYS A 154 -11.46 2.06 12.76
N ARG A 155 -12.01 2.25 11.56
CA ARG A 155 -13.46 2.41 11.27
C ARG A 155 -14.06 3.67 11.91
N GLU A 156 -13.28 4.73 11.97
CA GLU A 156 -13.64 6.02 12.57
C GLU A 156 -13.92 7.11 11.52
N LEU A 157 -13.85 6.75 10.23
CA LEU A 157 -14.00 7.68 9.11
C LEU A 157 -14.98 7.14 8.06
N ASP A 158 -16.01 7.93 7.73
CA ASP A 158 -16.90 7.66 6.59
C ASP A 158 -16.39 8.42 5.37
N VAL A 159 -15.67 7.72 4.51
CA VAL A 159 -14.96 8.33 3.38
C VAL A 159 -15.80 8.49 2.12
N GLU A 160 -17.07 8.11 2.18
CA GLU A 160 -18.06 8.37 1.12
C GLU A 160 -18.85 9.67 1.37
N ASP A 161 -18.67 10.29 2.54
CA ASP A 161 -19.27 11.58 2.88
C ASP A 161 -18.31 12.72 2.54
N LEU A 162 -18.69 13.56 1.58
CA LEU A 162 -17.92 14.73 1.16
C LEU A 162 -17.63 15.70 2.33
N SER A 163 -18.56 15.82 3.28
CA SER A 163 -18.37 16.66 4.46
C SER A 163 -17.28 16.13 5.40
N VAL A 164 -17.08 14.80 5.43
CA VAL A 164 -15.99 14.18 6.21
C VAL A 164 -14.65 14.54 5.60
N ILE A 165 -14.51 14.46 4.28
CA ILE A 165 -13.25 14.82 3.60
C ILE A 165 -12.96 16.32 3.76
N LEU A 166 -13.97 17.18 3.66
CA LEU A 166 -13.83 18.61 3.95
C LEU A 166 -13.30 18.84 5.38
N ARG A 167 -13.89 18.18 6.40
CA ARG A 167 -13.40 18.28 7.78
C ARG A 167 -11.97 17.80 7.96
N VAL A 168 -11.54 16.77 7.23
CA VAL A 168 -10.14 16.33 7.27
C VAL A 168 -9.22 17.43 6.71
N LEU A 169 -9.60 18.08 5.61
CA LEU A 169 -8.83 19.20 5.05
C LEU A 169 -8.75 20.37 6.05
N GLU A 170 -9.85 20.69 6.73
CA GLU A 170 -9.87 21.71 7.80
C GLU A 170 -8.95 21.33 8.96
N GLN A 171 -8.96 20.06 9.40
CA GLN A 171 -8.14 19.57 10.52
C GLN A 171 -6.63 19.66 10.28
N ILE A 172 -6.19 19.65 9.02
CA ILE A 172 -4.77 19.75 8.66
C ILE A 172 -4.36 21.17 8.24
N ASP A 173 -5.24 22.15 8.45
CA ASP A 173 -5.11 23.55 8.03
C ASP A 173 -4.85 23.71 6.52
N ALA A 174 -5.51 22.89 5.69
CA ALA A 174 -5.42 22.99 4.24
C ALA A 174 -6.45 23.97 3.64
N PRO A 175 -6.22 24.53 2.44
CA PRO A 175 -7.22 25.31 1.73
C PRO A 175 -8.49 24.51 1.48
N THR A 176 -9.66 25.07 1.81
CA THR A 176 -10.97 24.43 1.60
C THR A 176 -11.90 25.23 0.70
N ASP A 177 -11.60 26.50 0.48
CA ASP A 177 -12.35 27.37 -0.42
C ASP A 177 -12.35 26.79 -1.84
N GLY A 178 -13.53 26.42 -2.34
CA GLY A 178 -13.71 25.82 -3.65
C GLY A 178 -13.59 24.29 -3.69
N PHE A 179 -13.28 23.62 -2.58
CA PHE A 179 -13.15 22.15 -2.56
C PHE A 179 -14.45 21.42 -2.92
N LEU A 180 -15.59 21.87 -2.39
CA LEU A 180 -16.89 21.23 -2.65
C LEU A 180 -17.27 21.23 -4.15
N PRO A 181 -17.30 22.38 -4.87
CA PRO A 181 -17.57 22.38 -6.31
C PRO A 181 -16.48 21.66 -7.11
N TYR A 182 -15.20 21.73 -6.69
CA TYR A 182 -14.12 20.95 -7.30
C TYR A 182 -14.40 19.45 -7.24
N ALA A 183 -14.72 18.94 -6.04
CA ALA A 183 -14.94 17.52 -5.81
C ALA A 183 -16.18 16.96 -6.53
N GLN A 184 -17.18 17.80 -6.79
CA GLN A 184 -18.38 17.44 -7.54
C GLN A 184 -18.25 17.66 -9.05
N GLY A 185 -17.21 18.36 -9.50
CA GLY A 185 -16.99 18.74 -10.88
C GLY A 185 -15.66 18.23 -11.43
N GLU A 186 -14.73 19.16 -11.64
CA GLU A 186 -13.46 18.88 -12.34
C GLU A 186 -12.58 17.84 -11.62
N GLY A 187 -12.58 17.84 -10.28
CA GLY A 187 -11.82 16.88 -9.48
C GLY A 187 -12.31 15.45 -9.67
N ALA A 188 -13.63 15.24 -9.74
CA ALA A 188 -14.21 13.93 -10.03
C ALA A 188 -13.85 13.46 -11.44
N THR A 189 -13.97 14.34 -12.44
CA THR A 189 -13.63 14.02 -13.84
C THR A 189 -12.15 13.68 -13.99
N LEU A 190 -11.27 14.45 -13.35
CA LEU A 190 -9.84 14.19 -13.32
C LEU A 190 -9.53 12.85 -12.66
N ASN A 191 -10.14 12.56 -11.50
CA ASN A 191 -9.93 11.30 -10.81
C ASN A 191 -10.31 10.11 -11.71
N THR A 192 -11.49 10.13 -12.33
CA THR A 192 -11.92 9.07 -13.27
C THR A 192 -10.89 8.84 -14.38
N TRP A 193 -10.43 9.92 -15.03
CA TRP A 193 -9.42 9.83 -16.09
C TRP A 193 -8.09 9.25 -15.59
N LEU A 194 -7.64 9.64 -14.38
CA LEU A 194 -6.42 9.10 -13.76
C LEU A 194 -6.53 7.61 -13.45
N GLN A 195 -7.69 7.16 -12.95
CA GLN A 195 -7.93 5.74 -12.68
C GLN A 195 -7.89 4.91 -13.96
N GLU A 196 -8.61 5.35 -15.01
CA GLU A 196 -8.64 4.67 -16.31
C GLU A 196 -7.26 4.65 -16.97
N SER A 197 -6.54 5.77 -16.96
CA SER A 197 -5.22 5.87 -17.59
C SER A 197 -4.17 5.02 -16.86
N ALA A 198 -4.19 4.99 -15.52
CA ALA A 198 -3.32 4.13 -14.73
C ALA A 198 -3.59 2.64 -15.00
N PHE A 199 -4.86 2.24 -15.03
CA PHE A 199 -5.27 0.87 -15.35
C PHE A 199 -4.81 0.44 -16.75
N ASN A 200 -5.01 1.31 -17.75
CA ASN A 200 -4.55 1.08 -19.14
C ASN A 200 -3.02 0.95 -19.28
N LYS A 201 -2.25 1.39 -18.26
CA LYS A 201 -0.80 1.22 -18.18
C LYS A 201 -0.37 0.03 -17.33
N GLY A 202 -1.30 -0.84 -16.95
CA GLY A 202 -1.04 -2.07 -16.22
C GLY A 202 -0.86 -1.87 -14.71
N ILE A 203 -1.30 -0.74 -14.16
CA ILE A 203 -1.41 -0.57 -12.71
C ILE A 203 -2.75 -1.19 -12.28
N PHE A 204 -2.70 -2.26 -11.50
CA PHE A 204 -3.88 -3.02 -11.09
C PHE A 204 -4.05 -3.11 -9.57
N GLY A 205 -3.04 -2.70 -8.81
CA GLY A 205 -2.98 -2.86 -7.35
C GLY A 205 -2.19 -1.75 -6.68
N VAL A 206 -2.28 -1.67 -5.36
CA VAL A 206 -1.47 -0.76 -4.54
C VAL A 206 -0.96 -1.43 -3.24
N PRO A 207 0.23 -1.03 -2.73
CA PRO A 207 1.09 0.03 -3.26
C PRO A 207 1.77 -0.42 -4.55
N THR A 208 1.81 0.48 -5.54
CA THR A 208 2.59 0.26 -6.76
C THR A 208 3.61 1.38 -6.89
N PHE A 209 4.86 0.99 -7.10
CA PHE A 209 5.99 1.88 -7.28
C PHE A 209 6.40 1.85 -8.75
N ILE A 210 6.55 3.03 -9.36
CA ILE A 210 7.06 3.18 -10.73
C ILE A 210 8.36 3.98 -10.66
N LEU A 211 9.41 3.48 -11.30
CA LEU A 211 10.62 4.25 -11.57
C LEU A 211 10.49 4.91 -12.95
N PRO A 212 10.30 6.24 -13.04
CA PRO A 212 10.01 6.92 -14.32
C PRO A 212 11.18 6.95 -15.29
N ASN A 213 12.41 6.77 -14.79
CA ASN A 213 13.60 6.76 -15.62
C ASN A 213 13.66 5.48 -16.45
N GLU A 214 14.03 5.62 -17.73
CA GLU A 214 14.13 4.49 -18.66
C GLU A 214 15.16 3.46 -18.13
N PRO A 215 14.79 2.17 -18.01
CA PRO A 215 15.72 1.17 -17.54
C PRO A 215 16.83 0.96 -18.59
N ALA A 216 18.07 0.83 -18.12
CA ALA A 216 19.21 0.57 -19.01
C ALA A 216 19.10 -0.76 -19.81
N MET A 217 18.22 -1.68 -19.40
CA MET A 217 18.16 -3.06 -19.92
C MET A 217 16.73 -3.61 -20.12
N ASP A 218 15.68 -2.86 -19.73
CA ASP A 218 14.27 -3.26 -19.87
C ASP A 218 13.51 -2.12 -20.57
N PRO A 219 12.88 -2.33 -21.73
CA PRO A 219 12.13 -1.29 -22.43
C PRO A 219 10.83 -0.85 -21.71
N GLN A 220 10.47 -1.48 -20.59
CA GLN A 220 9.32 -1.10 -19.77
C GLN A 220 9.80 -0.50 -18.43
N HIS A 221 9.44 0.76 -18.14
CA HIS A 221 9.63 1.41 -16.82
C HIS A 221 9.51 0.40 -15.67
N GLU A 222 10.49 0.34 -14.76
CA GLU A 222 10.48 -0.67 -13.69
C GLU A 222 9.28 -0.44 -12.77
N LYS A 223 8.41 -1.46 -12.64
CA LYS A 223 7.20 -1.43 -11.79
C LYS A 223 7.29 -2.49 -10.70
N PHE A 224 6.94 -2.12 -9.48
CA PHE A 224 6.91 -3.02 -8.34
C PHE A 224 5.56 -2.91 -7.64
N PHE A 225 4.91 -4.05 -7.40
CA PHE A 225 3.65 -4.12 -6.66
C PHE A 225 3.89 -4.78 -5.32
N GLY A 226 3.63 -4.06 -4.22
CA GLY A 226 3.90 -4.53 -2.86
C GLY A 226 5.11 -3.86 -2.22
N ARG A 227 5.04 -3.64 -0.91
CA ARG A 227 6.07 -2.94 -0.13
C ARG A 227 7.33 -3.78 0.12
N GLU A 228 7.25 -5.09 -0.08
CA GLU A 228 8.34 -6.04 0.01
C GLU A 228 9.44 -5.80 -1.04
N HIS A 229 9.15 -4.98 -2.04
CA HIS A 229 10.12 -4.55 -3.05
C HIS A 229 10.90 -3.28 -2.67
N LEU A 230 10.57 -2.60 -1.57
CA LEU A 230 11.32 -1.41 -1.12
C LEU A 230 12.84 -1.60 -1.00
N PRO A 231 13.38 -2.75 -0.56
CA PRO A 231 14.83 -2.98 -0.57
C PRO A 231 15.42 -2.90 -1.98
N ARG A 232 14.75 -3.55 -2.96
CA ARG A 232 15.13 -3.53 -4.36
C ARG A 232 15.03 -2.15 -4.97
N ILE A 233 13.94 -1.42 -4.68
CA ILE A 233 13.71 -0.04 -5.13
C ILE A 233 14.79 0.88 -4.58
N SER A 234 15.12 0.78 -3.28
CA SER A 234 16.18 1.56 -2.66
C SER A 234 17.53 1.33 -3.35
N TRP A 235 17.90 0.07 -3.60
CA TRP A 235 19.12 -0.28 -4.32
C TRP A 235 19.16 0.27 -5.75
N LEU A 236 18.02 0.28 -6.46
CA LEU A 236 17.92 0.87 -7.81
C LEU A 236 18.13 2.39 -7.78
N LEU A 237 17.49 3.06 -6.82
CA LEU A 237 17.56 4.51 -6.64
C LEU A 237 18.93 4.99 -6.13
N ASP A 238 19.65 4.18 -5.35
CA ASP A 238 21.02 4.48 -4.88
C ASP A 238 22.11 4.14 -5.92
N GLY A 239 21.74 3.88 -7.16
CA GLY A 239 22.69 3.62 -8.24
C GLY A 239 23.31 2.22 -8.19
N ARG A 240 22.59 1.22 -7.66
CA ARG A 240 22.93 -0.20 -7.71
C ARG A 240 24.23 -0.57 -6.98
N LYS A 241 24.51 0.10 -5.85
CA LYS A 241 25.69 -0.15 -5.04
C LYS A 241 25.58 -1.49 -4.28
N GLY A 242 26.59 -2.34 -4.41
CA GLY A 242 26.64 -3.63 -3.71
C GLY A 242 25.72 -4.70 -4.32
N PRO A 243 25.58 -5.86 -3.65
CA PRO A 243 24.74 -6.95 -4.13
C PRO A 243 23.26 -6.53 -4.18
N ALA A 244 22.57 -6.97 -5.22
CA ALA A 244 21.13 -6.83 -5.37
C ALA A 244 20.39 -7.46 -4.17
N PRO A 245 19.55 -6.70 -3.44
CA PRO A 245 18.75 -7.29 -2.37
C PRO A 245 17.56 -8.08 -2.96
N ASP A 246 17.13 -9.08 -2.21
CA ASP A 246 15.91 -9.84 -2.51
C ASP A 246 14.67 -9.12 -1.94
N VAL A 247 13.50 -9.70 -2.19
CA VAL A 247 12.21 -9.28 -1.64
C VAL A 247 12.24 -9.42 -0.11
N ALA A 248 11.98 -8.34 0.62
CA ALA A 248 11.95 -8.35 2.08
C ALA A 248 11.04 -7.26 2.66
N TYR A 249 10.42 -7.56 3.79
CA TYR A 249 9.78 -6.56 4.62
C TYR A 249 10.79 -5.94 5.58
N HIS A 250 11.30 -4.75 5.24
CA HIS A 250 12.04 -3.96 6.21
C HIS A 250 11.11 -3.56 7.35
N LEU A 251 11.52 -3.89 8.58
CA LEU A 251 10.85 -3.40 9.78
C LEU A 251 11.26 -1.94 9.98
N ASN A 252 10.30 -1.12 10.41
CA ASN A 252 10.60 0.27 10.76
C ASN A 252 11.60 0.29 11.93
N SER A 253 12.47 1.30 12.04
CA SER A 253 13.38 1.43 13.18
C SER A 253 12.64 1.64 14.50
N GLU A 254 11.39 2.10 14.44
CA GLU A 254 10.46 2.23 15.56
C GLU A 254 9.66 0.94 15.80
N VAL A 255 10.29 -0.23 15.64
CA VAL A 255 9.67 -1.47 16.15
C VAL A 255 9.42 -1.24 17.64
N ASP A 256 8.16 -1.39 18.05
CA ASP A 256 7.84 -1.42 19.46
C ASP A 256 8.39 -2.74 20.01
N ASP A 257 9.54 -2.70 20.67
CA ASP A 257 10.21 -3.88 21.25
C ASP A 257 9.27 -4.63 22.21
N GLU A 258 8.38 -3.91 22.91
CA GLU A 258 7.35 -4.51 23.76
C GLU A 258 6.28 -5.21 22.92
N ALA A 259 5.84 -4.62 21.81
CA ALA A 259 4.92 -5.27 20.87
C ALA A 259 5.55 -6.42 20.09
N LEU A 260 6.85 -6.36 19.77
CA LEU A 260 7.63 -7.45 19.16
C LEU A 260 7.72 -8.61 20.15
N ALA A 261 8.10 -8.33 21.39
CA ALA A 261 8.14 -9.31 22.47
C ALA A 261 6.74 -9.89 22.75
N LYS A 262 5.69 -9.07 22.72
CA LYS A 262 4.30 -9.50 22.88
C LYS A 262 3.78 -10.28 21.67
N CYS A 263 4.15 -9.95 20.44
CA CYS A 263 3.83 -10.76 19.26
C CYS A 263 4.56 -12.11 19.29
N ALA A 264 5.77 -12.15 19.83
CA ALA A 264 6.52 -13.39 20.08
C ALA A 264 5.94 -14.19 21.27
N ALA A 265 5.34 -13.51 22.26
CA ALA A 265 4.82 -14.12 23.49
C ALA A 265 3.31 -14.34 23.53
N GLU A 266 2.51 -13.80 22.59
CA GLU A 266 1.05 -13.99 22.55
C GLU A 266 0.74 -15.44 22.14
N PRO A 267 0.19 -16.27 23.04
CA PRO A 267 0.00 -17.68 22.79
C PRO A 267 -1.30 -17.88 22.00
N ARG A 268 -1.22 -17.82 20.67
CA ARG A 268 -2.28 -18.37 19.82
C ARG A 268 -1.88 -19.76 19.33
N MET A 269 -1.94 -20.76 20.20
CA MET A 269 -1.97 -22.19 19.85
C MET A 269 -0.89 -22.73 18.88
N ALA A 270 0.07 -21.92 18.45
CA ALA A 270 1.27 -22.38 17.79
C ALA A 270 2.24 -22.73 18.92
N PRO A 271 2.67 -23.99 19.05
CA PRO A 271 3.75 -24.31 19.98
C PRO A 271 4.93 -23.40 19.64
N GLU A 272 5.65 -22.88 20.63
CA GLU A 272 6.84 -22.01 20.50
C GLU A 272 7.91 -22.60 19.57
N LEU A 273 7.70 -22.81 18.27
CA LEU A 273 8.52 -23.69 17.43
C LEU A 273 9.09 -24.89 18.24
N LEU A 274 8.28 -25.49 19.12
CA LEU A 274 8.75 -26.51 20.08
C LEU A 274 9.14 -27.83 19.40
N VAL A 275 9.13 -27.84 18.07
CA VAL A 275 9.57 -28.95 17.26
C VAL A 275 11.09 -28.99 17.35
N THR A 276 11.60 -29.92 18.13
CA THR A 276 13.02 -30.25 18.16
C THR A 276 13.19 -31.64 17.52
N PRO A 277 13.93 -31.78 16.40
CA PRO A 277 14.61 -30.72 15.65
C PRO A 277 13.62 -29.80 14.92
N PRO A 278 14.01 -28.53 14.64
CA PRO A 278 13.15 -27.59 13.93
C PRO A 278 12.65 -28.18 12.61
N GLN A 279 11.36 -28.02 12.35
CA GLN A 279 10.72 -28.50 11.14
C GLN A 279 9.85 -27.41 10.51
N LEU A 280 10.08 -27.14 9.22
CA LEU A 280 9.24 -26.27 8.40
C LEU A 280 8.23 -27.11 7.62
N THR A 281 6.94 -26.94 7.89
CA THR A 281 5.89 -27.49 7.01
C THR A 281 5.65 -26.54 5.84
N THR A 282 5.89 -27.02 4.62
CA THR A 282 5.81 -26.23 3.40
C THR A 282 4.73 -26.77 2.49
N PHE A 283 3.74 -25.94 2.16
CA PHE A 283 2.77 -26.24 1.11
C PHE A 283 3.31 -25.76 -0.23
N PHE A 284 3.22 -26.60 -1.26
CA PHE A 284 3.87 -26.34 -2.54
C PHE A 284 2.94 -26.67 -3.72
N ASP A 285 2.80 -25.73 -4.65
CA ASP A 285 2.10 -25.94 -5.92
C ASP A 285 3.13 -25.83 -7.05
N PHE A 286 3.23 -26.87 -7.87
CA PHE A 286 4.15 -26.92 -9.00
C PHE A 286 3.80 -25.94 -10.13
N LYS A 287 2.57 -25.42 -10.15
CA LYS A 287 2.14 -24.39 -11.10
C LYS A 287 2.45 -22.98 -10.60
N SER A 288 2.84 -22.81 -9.34
CA SER A 288 3.11 -21.50 -8.73
C SER A 288 4.55 -21.05 -9.00
N PRO A 289 4.76 -19.92 -9.70
CA PRO A 289 6.08 -19.32 -9.86
C PRO A 289 6.74 -18.98 -8.51
N GLN A 290 5.93 -18.61 -7.51
CA GLN A 290 6.42 -18.28 -6.17
C GLN A 290 6.96 -19.52 -5.46
N SER A 291 6.32 -20.67 -5.65
CA SER A 291 6.83 -21.95 -5.15
C SER A 291 8.17 -22.29 -5.80
N TYR A 292 8.33 -22.09 -7.10
CA TYR A 292 9.61 -22.28 -7.79
C TYR A 292 10.71 -21.36 -7.24
N LEU A 293 10.44 -20.06 -7.10
CA LEU A 293 11.44 -19.08 -6.60
C LEU A 293 11.86 -19.37 -5.15
N ALA A 294 10.94 -19.84 -4.30
CA ALA A 294 11.24 -20.19 -2.91
C ALA A 294 12.06 -21.48 -2.76
N LEU A 295 12.10 -22.35 -3.78
CA LEU A 295 12.65 -23.71 -3.67
C LEU A 295 14.10 -23.73 -3.19
N GLN A 296 14.96 -22.88 -3.78
CA GLN A 296 16.37 -22.85 -3.42
C GLN A 296 16.57 -22.44 -1.95
N GLY A 297 15.84 -21.43 -1.48
CA GLY A 297 15.88 -20.98 -0.09
C GLY A 297 15.40 -22.07 0.87
N ILE A 298 14.31 -22.76 0.55
CA ILE A 298 13.79 -23.85 1.38
C ILE A 298 14.77 -25.03 1.45
N LEU A 299 15.43 -25.37 0.34
CA LEU A 299 16.43 -26.45 0.32
C LEU A 299 17.69 -26.11 1.14
N ALA A 300 18.05 -24.82 1.22
CA ALA A 300 19.19 -24.35 2.01
C ALA A 300 18.98 -24.56 3.52
N LEU A 301 17.74 -24.56 4.01
CA LEU A 301 17.40 -24.78 5.42
C LEU A 301 17.92 -26.10 5.99
N LYS A 302 18.12 -27.11 5.14
CA LYS A 302 18.73 -28.38 5.55
C LYS A 302 20.16 -28.18 6.10
N GLY A 303 20.91 -27.22 5.54
CA GLY A 303 22.23 -26.83 6.03
C GLY A 303 22.20 -26.17 7.41
N GLU A 304 21.05 -25.62 7.82
CA GLU A 304 20.82 -25.00 9.12
C GLU A 304 20.23 -25.97 10.16
N GLY A 305 20.12 -27.26 9.82
CA GLY A 305 19.56 -28.28 10.71
C GLY A 305 18.02 -28.27 10.78
N ILE A 306 17.35 -27.52 9.90
CA ILE A 306 15.89 -27.47 9.84
C ILE A 306 15.39 -28.53 8.83
N SER A 307 14.57 -29.46 9.31
CA SER A 307 13.92 -30.44 8.44
C SER A 307 12.73 -29.81 7.70
N VAL A 308 12.45 -30.25 6.46
CA VAL A 308 11.33 -29.73 5.68
C VAL A 308 10.28 -30.82 5.47
N ASN A 309 9.05 -30.56 5.89
CA ASN A 309 7.89 -31.40 5.64
C ASN A 309 7.11 -30.86 4.44
N TRP A 310 7.29 -31.49 3.28
CA TRP A 310 6.69 -31.08 2.02
C TRP A 310 5.24 -31.55 1.89
N ARG A 311 4.33 -30.62 1.61
CA ARG A 311 2.89 -30.84 1.41
C ARG A 311 2.47 -30.33 0.04
N PRO A 312 2.64 -31.11 -1.05
CA PRO A 312 2.17 -30.68 -2.35
C PRO A 312 0.65 -30.54 -2.34
N PHE A 313 0.13 -29.54 -3.04
CA PHE A 313 -1.30 -29.38 -3.31
C PHE A 313 -1.50 -28.92 -4.77
N VAL A 314 -2.73 -29.06 -5.27
CA VAL A 314 -3.12 -28.76 -6.66
C VAL A 314 -4.36 -27.88 -6.64
#